data_AF-A0A957N0H9-F1
#
_entry.id   AF-A0A957N0H9-F1
#
_cell.length_a   1.000
_cell.length_b   1.000
_cell.length_c   1.000
_cell.angle_alpha   90.00
_cell.angle_beta   90.00
_cell.angle_gamma   90.00
#
_symmetry.space_group_name_H-M   'P 1'
#
loop_
_entity.id
_entity.type
_entity.pdbx_description
1 polymer ?
#
loop_
_entity_poly.entity_id
_entity_poly.type
_entity_poly.pdbx_seq_one_letter_code
_entity_poly.pdbx_strand_id
1 'polypeptide(L)'
;MFHVATGRSNHADAFRAGREAAQSAQREVANRNGRLSRPGLALVFGDARYAQQSLLDGVADVVGRNVTLVGCSSTAQISPLGLEDGAVVVMLIWP
;
A
#
# COMPACT_ATOMS: atom_id res chain seq x y z
N MET A 1 -9.46 -3.87 -18.44
CA MET A 1 -8.01 -3.96 -18.67
C MET A 1 -7.43 -3.49 -17.38
N PHE A 2 -6.67 -4.33 -16.68
CA PHE A 2 -6.28 -3.97 -15.32
C PHE A 2 -5.23 -2.86 -15.31
N HIS A 3 -5.40 -1.89 -14.42
CA HIS A 3 -4.33 -0.95 -14.05
C HIS A 3 -3.75 -1.36 -12.71
N VAL A 4 -2.43 -1.21 -12.57
CA VAL A 4 -1.72 -1.59 -11.35
C VAL A 4 -0.72 -0.49 -11.00
N ALA A 5 -0.63 -0.18 -9.70
CA ALA A 5 0.38 0.71 -9.17
C ALA A 5 0.87 0.26 -7.81
N THR A 6 2.11 0.60 -7.49
CA THR A 6 2.78 0.27 -6.23
C THR A 6 3.18 1.54 -5.50
N GLY A 7 3.10 1.49 -4.19
CA GLY A 7 3.53 2.57 -3.32
C GLY A 7 4.15 2.00 -2.05
N ARG A 8 5.00 2.79 -1.41
CA ARG A 8 5.72 2.38 -0.20
C ARG A 8 5.80 3.50 0.82
N SER A 9 6.01 3.12 2.08
CA SER A 9 6.41 4.03 3.15
C SER A 9 7.24 3.27 4.18
N ASN A 10 8.12 3.99 4.88
CA ASN A 10 8.89 3.52 6.02
C ASN A 10 8.60 4.37 7.28
N HIS A 11 7.48 5.09 7.30
CA HIS A 11 7.10 5.95 8.41
C HIS A 11 6.92 5.11 9.70
N ALA A 12 7.46 5.58 10.83
CA ALA A 12 7.43 4.80 12.08
C ALA A 12 6.00 4.56 12.61
N ASP A 13 5.11 5.55 12.49
CA ASP A 13 3.69 5.40 12.80
C ASP A 13 2.97 4.52 11.75
N ALA A 14 2.32 3.45 12.22
CA ALA A 14 1.69 2.44 11.37
C ALA A 14 0.57 3.03 10.49
N PHE A 15 -0.30 3.88 11.04
CA PHE A 15 -1.38 4.49 10.27
C PHE A 15 -0.83 5.35 9.14
N ARG A 16 0.13 6.22 9.45
CA ARG A 16 0.80 7.08 8.45
C ARG A 16 1.53 6.25 7.41
N ALA A 17 2.21 5.18 7.79
CA ALA A 17 2.90 4.30 6.85
C ALA A 17 1.93 3.70 5.81
N GLY A 18 0.81 3.15 6.28
CA GLY A 18 -0.21 2.56 5.39
C GLY A 18 -0.84 3.61 4.48
N ARG A 19 -1.17 4.77 5.05
CA ARG A 19 -1.74 5.91 4.31
C ARG A 19 -0.79 6.42 3.23
N GLU A 20 0.47 6.65 3.56
CA GLU A 20 1.47 7.16 2.62
C GLU A 20 1.75 6.17 1.49
N ALA A 21 1.86 4.88 1.79
CA ALA A 21 2.07 3.85 0.78
C ALA A 21 0.89 3.78 -0.21
N ALA A 22 -0.35 3.78 0.28
CA ALA A 22 -1.53 3.77 -0.57
C ALA A 22 -1.66 5.06 -1.41
N GLN A 23 -1.37 6.23 -0.81
CA GLN A 23 -1.36 7.50 -1.55
C GLN A 23 -0.28 7.52 -2.63
N SER A 24 0.90 6.96 -2.35
CA SER A 24 1.97 6.85 -3.33
C SER A 24 1.55 6.00 -4.52
N ALA A 25 0.87 4.87 -4.29
CA ALA A 25 0.34 4.02 -5.36
C ALA A 25 -0.72 4.76 -6.19
N GLN A 26 -1.66 5.48 -5.56
CA GLN A 26 -2.65 6.29 -6.29
C GLN A 26 -2.00 7.38 -7.15
N ARG A 27 -0.97 8.06 -6.64
CA ARG A 27 -0.23 9.07 -7.42
C ARG A 27 0.49 8.44 -8.61
N GLU A 28 1.08 7.27 -8.43
CA GLU A 28 1.79 6.56 -9.49
C GLU A 28 0.85 6.19 -10.65
N VAL A 29 -0.32 5.63 -10.35
CA VAL A 29 -1.31 5.34 -11.41
C VAL A 29 -1.85 6.61 -12.06
N ALA A 30 -2.09 7.66 -11.27
CA ALA A 30 -2.61 8.93 -11.77
C ALA A 30 -1.67 9.59 -12.79
N ASN A 31 -0.36 9.49 -12.57
CA ASN A 31 0.65 10.01 -13.49
C ASN A 31 0.72 9.24 -14.81
N ARG A 32 0.35 7.96 -14.83
CA ARG A 32 0.43 7.08 -16.02
C ARG A 32 -0.87 7.02 -16.80
N ASN A 33 -2.01 7.05 -16.11
CA ASN A 33 -3.31 6.73 -16.68
C ASN A 33 -4.38 7.81 -16.42
N GLY A 34 -4.00 8.92 -15.77
CA GLY A 34 -4.97 9.90 -15.26
C GLY A 34 -5.71 9.38 -14.03
N ARG A 35 -6.67 10.16 -13.53
CA ARG A 35 -7.41 9.82 -12.32
C ARG A 35 -8.35 8.64 -12.58
N LEU A 36 -7.99 7.47 -12.07
CA LEU A 36 -8.86 6.30 -12.06
C LEU A 36 -9.85 6.38 -10.89
N SER A 37 -10.92 5.59 -11.00
CA SER A 37 -11.88 5.32 -9.93
C SER A 37 -11.21 4.61 -8.73
N ARG A 38 -11.98 4.09 -7.77
CA ARG A 38 -11.44 3.28 -6.67
C ARG A 38 -10.85 1.95 -7.16
N PRO A 39 -9.76 1.44 -6.55
CA PRO A 39 -9.24 0.10 -6.83
C PRO A 39 -10.23 -0.97 -6.35
N GLY A 40 -10.20 -2.14 -6.98
CA GLY A 40 -10.97 -3.31 -6.55
C GLY A 40 -10.24 -4.16 -5.50
N LEU A 41 -8.91 -4.10 -5.49
CA LEU A 41 -8.05 -4.87 -4.60
C LEU A 41 -6.83 -4.04 -4.18
N ALA A 42 -6.43 -4.16 -2.92
CA ALA A 42 -5.12 -3.71 -2.45
C ALA A 42 -4.37 -4.89 -1.83
N LEU A 43 -3.19 -5.19 -2.37
CA LEU A 43 -2.23 -6.08 -1.73
C LEU A 43 -1.35 -5.28 -0.76
N VAL A 44 -1.27 -5.71 0.50
CA VAL A 44 -0.54 -5.00 1.56
C VAL A 44 0.52 -5.91 2.16
N PHE A 45 1.78 -5.52 2.02
CA PHE A 45 2.92 -6.21 2.60
C PHE A 45 3.57 -5.29 3.64
N GLY A 46 3.37 -5.58 4.92
CA GLY A 46 3.88 -4.75 6.01
C GLY A 46 5.01 -5.44 6.78
N ASP A 47 5.92 -4.65 7.34
CA ASP A 47 6.81 -5.15 8.38
C ASP A 47 6.02 -5.63 9.61
N ALA A 48 6.44 -6.75 10.21
CA ALA A 48 5.83 -7.35 11.39
C ALA A 48 5.84 -6.43 12.62
N ARG A 49 6.74 -5.45 12.68
CA ARG A 49 6.83 -4.45 13.76
C ARG A 49 5.61 -3.52 13.83
N TYR A 50 4.86 -3.37 12.74
CA TYR A 50 3.73 -2.44 12.71
C TYR A 50 2.53 -2.99 13.51
N ALA A 51 1.77 -2.08 14.12
CA ALA A 51 0.43 -2.39 14.59
C ALA A 51 -0.48 -2.64 13.38
N GLN A 52 -0.66 -3.91 13.01
CA GLN A 52 -1.20 -4.31 11.71
C GLN A 52 -2.60 -3.72 11.44
N GLN A 53 -3.48 -3.68 12.45
CA GLN A 53 -4.80 -3.07 12.27
C GLN A 53 -4.71 -1.57 11.95
N SER A 54 -3.85 -0.84 12.66
CA SER A 54 -3.62 0.59 12.42
C SER A 54 -3.03 0.85 11.04
N LEU A 55 -2.13 -0.04 10.57
CA LEU A 55 -1.57 0.01 9.22
C LEU A 55 -2.67 -0.14 8.16
N LEU A 56 -3.51 -1.16 8.30
CA LEU A 56 -4.62 -1.43 7.39
C LEU A 56 -5.67 -0.31 7.41
N ASP A 57 -5.96 0.27 8.57
CA ASP A 57 -6.83 1.45 8.68
C ASP A 57 -6.26 2.65 7.91
N GLY A 58 -4.93 2.85 7.94
CA GLY A 58 -4.26 3.87 7.13
C GLY A 58 -4.40 3.64 5.63
N VAL A 59 -4.27 2.39 5.17
CA VAL A 59 -4.53 2.02 3.77
C VAL A 59 -6.00 2.28 3.41
N ALA A 60 -6.93 1.83 4.25
CA ALA A 60 -8.38 1.95 4.03
C ALA A 60 -8.88 3.40 4.03
N ASP A 61 -8.23 4.32 4.76
CA ASP A 61 -8.50 5.76 4.72
C ASP A 61 -8.31 6.34 3.30
N VAL A 62 -7.41 5.76 2.52
CA VAL A 62 -7.06 6.23 1.16
C VAL A 62 -7.88 5.53 0.09
N VAL A 63 -7.98 4.21 0.16
CA VAL A 63 -8.64 3.42 -0.91
C VAL A 63 -10.15 3.28 -0.69
N GLY A 64 -10.61 3.47 0.54
CA GLY A 64 -11.98 3.27 0.98
C GLY A 64 -12.17 1.92 1.68
N ARG A 65 -12.99 1.89 2.73
CA ARG A 65 -13.23 0.71 3.58
C ARG A 65 -13.90 -0.49 2.87
N ASN A 66 -14.42 -0.29 1.66
CA ASN A 66 -15.10 -1.33 0.88
C ASN A 66 -14.14 -2.05 -0.08
N VAL A 67 -12.89 -1.62 -0.16
CA VAL A 67 -11.86 -2.26 -1.00
C VAL A 67 -11.33 -3.48 -0.27
N THR A 68 -11.26 -4.60 -0.98
CA THR A 68 -10.68 -5.83 -0.44
C THR A 68 -9.19 -5.62 -0.16
N LEU A 69 -8.76 -5.83 1.08
CA LEU A 69 -7.36 -5.81 1.49
C LEU A 69 -6.89 -7.25 1.68
N VAL A 70 -5.80 -7.63 1.01
CA VAL A 70 -5.18 -8.97 1.14
C VAL A 70 -3.68 -8.78 1.32
N GLY A 71 -3.03 -9.67 2.07
CA GLY A 71 -1.58 -9.65 2.16
C GLY A 71 -1.05 -10.35 3.39
N CYS A 72 0.13 -9.94 3.82
CA CYS A 72 0.81 -10.54 4.98
C CYS A 72 1.75 -9.54 5.64
N SER A 73 2.21 -9.90 6.84
CA SER A 73 3.33 -9.27 7.50
C SER A 73 4.60 -10.10 7.36
N SER A 74 5.76 -9.46 7.20
CA SER A 74 7.08 -10.10 7.10
C SER A 74 8.14 -9.30 7.89
N THR A 75 9.36 -9.83 8.05
CA THR A 75 10.46 -9.11 8.71
C THR A 75 11.11 -8.03 7.84
N ALA A 76 10.94 -8.14 6.52
CA ALA A 76 11.47 -7.20 5.54
C ALA A 76 10.76 -7.38 4.19
N GLN A 77 10.94 -6.44 3.29
CA GLN A 77 10.52 -6.53 1.90
C GLN A 77 11.74 -6.48 0.96
N ILE A 78 11.66 -7.20 -0.16
CA ILE A 78 12.69 -7.17 -1.20
C ILE A 78 12.41 -5.98 -2.13
N SER A 79 13.40 -5.13 -2.33
CA SER A 79 13.39 -4.01 -3.27
C SER A 79 14.59 -4.09 -4.23
N PRO A 80 14.61 -3.30 -5.31
CA PRO A 80 15.78 -3.19 -6.18
C PRO A 80 17.06 -2.71 -5.48
N LEU A 81 16.93 -2.13 -4.28
CA LEU A 81 18.06 -1.68 -3.45
C LEU A 81 18.53 -2.75 -2.43
N GLY A 82 17.83 -3.89 -2.36
CA GLY A 82 18.12 -4.97 -1.42
C GLY A 82 16.96 -5.26 -0.47
N LEU A 83 17.28 -5.67 0.76
CA LEU A 83 16.29 -5.89 1.81
C LEU A 83 15.98 -4.55 2.51
N GLU A 84 14.70 -4.21 2.60
CA GLU A 84 14.23 -3.05 3.35
C GLU A 84 13.47 -3.53 4.59
N ASP A 85 14.01 -3.24 5.77
CA ASP A 85 13.30 -3.39 7.03
C ASP A 85 12.40 -2.18 7.30
N GLY A 86 11.38 -2.41 8.13
CA GLY A 86 10.55 -1.34 8.62
C GLY A 86 9.70 -0.64 7.55
N ALA A 87 9.41 -1.32 6.45
CA ALA A 87 8.64 -0.75 5.35
C ALA A 87 7.24 -1.37 5.26
N VAL A 88 6.37 -0.68 4.54
CA VAL A 88 5.13 -1.23 4.00
C VAL A 88 5.10 -0.95 2.52
N VAL A 89 4.66 -1.95 1.75
CA VAL A 89 4.40 -1.86 0.32
C VAL A 89 2.93 -2.13 0.08
N VAL A 90 2.28 -1.27 -0.70
CA VAL A 90 0.90 -1.41 -1.14
C VAL A 90 0.87 -1.49 -2.66
N MET A 91 0.23 -2.53 -3.19
CA MET A 91 -0.07 -2.65 -4.62
C MET A 91 -1.57 -2.53 -4.82
N LEU A 92 -1.99 -1.53 -5.61
CA LEU A 92 -3.40 -1.28 -5.93
C LEU A 92 -3.71 -1.81 -7.32
N ILE A 93 -4.87 -2.46 -7.46
CA ILE A 93 -5.31 -3.07 -8.71
C ILE A 93 -6.72 -2.54 -9.05
N TRP A 94 -6.86 -1.97 -10.24
CA TRP A 94 -8.12 -1.51 -10.83
C TRP A 94 -8.53 -2.41 -11.99
N PRO A 95 -9.82 -2.74 -12.15
CA PRO A 95 -10.35 -3.55 -13.26
C PRO A 95 -10.27 -2.86 -14.64
#